data_AF-A0A1Y0MVP1-F1
#
_entry.id   AF-A0A1Y0MVP1-F1
#
_cell.length_a   1.000
_cell.length_b   1.000
_cell.length_c   1.000
_cell.angle_alpha   90.00
_cell.angle_beta   90.00
_cell.angle_gamma   90.00
#
_symmetry.space_group_name_H-M   'P 1'
#
loop_
_entity.id
_entity.type
_entity.pdbx_description
1 polymer ?
#
loop_
_entity_poly.entity_id
_entity_poly.type
_entity_poly.pdbx_seq_one_letter_code
_entity_poly.pdbx_strand_id
1 'polypeptide(L)'
;MKLKYISILIVFLFFNCEKKKEISSINEENWSKRKINLTSKDSLEYGKTYLSIYSEIYSYSEHKKQSLTAMVSLRNTSDLDSIYLLKAEYYDTHGKSIRKYFNYPIYLAPLETIEIIIDEMDLTGGTGSNFIFEWKVPKNTSEPLFEAIMSSTMSQQGLSFTTHGKRVK
;
A
#
# COMPACT_ATOMS: atom_id res chain seq x y z
N MET A 1 -16.41 -34.84 44.89
CA MET A 1 -16.55 -33.41 44.56
C MET A 1 -15.37 -32.79 43.81
N LYS A 2 -14.13 -33.33 43.85
CA LYS A 2 -12.96 -32.69 43.20
C LYS A 2 -12.88 -32.84 41.66
N LEU A 3 -13.53 -33.84 41.07
CA LEU A 3 -13.44 -34.13 39.63
C LEU A 3 -14.30 -33.20 38.74
N LYS A 4 -15.42 -32.66 39.26
CA LYS A 4 -16.30 -31.72 38.52
C LYS A 4 -15.64 -30.36 38.30
N TYR A 5 -14.79 -29.91 39.23
CA TYR A 5 -14.09 -28.62 39.11
C TYR A 5 -12.97 -28.64 38.06
N ILE A 6 -12.35 -29.80 37.82
CA ILE A 6 -11.33 -29.98 36.78
C ILE A 6 -11.95 -29.81 35.37
N SER A 7 -13.20 -30.28 35.19
CA SER A 7 -13.88 -30.13 33.90
C SER A 7 -14.29 -28.68 33.59
N ILE A 8 -14.47 -27.83 34.61
CA ILE A 8 -14.81 -26.41 34.43
C ILE A 8 -13.56 -25.57 34.09
N LEU A 9 -12.38 -25.98 34.57
CA LEU A 9 -11.11 -25.28 34.30
C LEU A 9 -10.63 -25.46 32.85
N ILE A 10 -10.94 -26.61 32.22
CA ILE A 10 -10.53 -26.92 30.84
C ILE A 10 -11.38 -26.17 29.80
N VAL A 11 -12.64 -25.86 30.11
CA VAL A 11 -13.55 -25.16 29.19
C VAL A 11 -13.18 -23.67 29.06
N PHE A 12 -12.51 -23.08 30.05
CA PHE A 12 -12.06 -21.69 29.99
C PHE A 12 -10.81 -21.46 29.10
N LEU A 13 -10.09 -22.52 28.71
CA LEU A 13 -8.86 -22.40 27.90
C LEU A 13 -9.12 -22.29 26.39
N PHE A 14 -10.36 -22.46 25.92
CA PHE A 14 -10.70 -22.43 24.49
C PHE A 14 -11.32 -21.12 23.99
N PHE A 15 -11.42 -20.09 24.85
CA PHE A 15 -11.92 -18.76 24.45
C PHE A 15 -10.81 -17.75 24.14
N ASN A 16 -9.65 -18.21 23.66
CA ASN A 16 -8.67 -17.30 23.08
C ASN A 16 -9.04 -17.00 21.63
N CYS A 17 -10.06 -16.16 21.46
CA CYS A 17 -10.41 -15.60 20.17
C CYS A 17 -9.32 -14.60 19.80
N GLU A 18 -8.33 -15.05 19.01
CA GLU A 18 -7.40 -14.15 18.33
C GLU A 18 -8.23 -13.26 17.40
N LYS A 19 -8.55 -12.05 17.86
CA LYS A 19 -9.03 -10.99 16.97
C LYS A 19 -7.91 -10.79 15.94
N LYS A 20 -8.15 -11.18 14.69
CA LYS A 20 -7.31 -10.77 13.55
C LYS A 20 -7.17 -9.25 13.66
N LYS A 21 -5.96 -8.77 13.94
CA LYS A 21 -5.63 -7.34 13.88
C LYS A 21 -6.08 -6.86 12.49
N GLU A 22 -7.03 -5.94 12.46
CA GLU A 22 -7.32 -5.21 11.24
C GLU A 22 -6.01 -4.54 10.81
N ILE A 23 -5.55 -4.88 9.62
CA ILE A 23 -4.32 -4.33 9.06
C ILE A 23 -4.60 -2.83 8.83
N SER A 24 -4.10 -1.98 9.72
CA SER A 24 -4.42 -0.55 9.91
C SER A 24 -4.06 0.40 8.76
N SER A 25 -3.77 -0.16 7.60
CA SER A 25 -3.18 0.52 6.44
C SER A 25 -4.15 1.37 5.60
N ILE A 26 -5.48 1.22 5.78
CA ILE A 26 -6.46 1.97 4.99
C ILE A 26 -7.13 3.02 5.88
N ASN A 27 -6.57 4.22 5.94
CA ASN A 27 -7.33 5.36 6.44
C ASN A 27 -8.27 5.85 5.32
N GLU A 28 -9.42 5.19 5.15
CA GLU A 28 -10.42 5.51 4.11
C GLU A 28 -10.91 6.98 4.16
N GLU A 29 -10.83 7.60 5.34
CA GLU A 29 -11.21 9.00 5.54
C GLU A 29 -10.31 9.95 4.74
N ASN A 30 -9.03 9.59 4.56
CA ASN A 30 -8.07 10.40 3.80
C ASN A 30 -8.37 10.40 2.29
N TRP A 31 -8.83 9.29 1.73
CA TRP A 31 -9.16 9.19 0.30
C TRP A 31 -10.48 9.87 -0.03
N SER A 32 -11.46 9.71 0.87
CA SER A 32 -12.81 10.23 0.66
C SER A 32 -12.87 11.75 0.58
N LYS A 33 -12.05 12.45 1.39
CA LYS A 33 -11.93 13.92 1.38
C LYS A 33 -11.42 14.49 0.05
N ARG A 34 -10.74 13.66 -0.76
CA ARG A 34 -10.10 14.06 -2.02
C ARG A 34 -10.92 13.71 -3.24
N LYS A 35 -12.06 13.02 -3.05
CA LYS A 35 -12.90 12.54 -4.13
C LYS A 35 -13.37 13.70 -5.00
N ILE A 36 -13.20 13.54 -6.31
CA ILE A 36 -13.63 14.52 -7.30
C ILE A 36 -14.41 13.83 -8.41
N ASN A 37 -15.37 14.54 -9.00
CA ASN A 37 -16.04 14.08 -10.21
C ASN A 37 -15.32 14.68 -11.42
N LEU A 38 -14.56 13.84 -12.13
CA LEU A 38 -13.94 14.24 -13.39
C LEU A 38 -14.99 14.23 -14.49
N THR A 39 -15.47 15.41 -14.87
CA THR A 39 -16.42 15.54 -15.97
C THR A 39 -15.69 15.24 -17.29
N SER A 40 -16.36 14.56 -18.22
CA SER A 40 -15.79 14.12 -19.51
C SER A 40 -15.32 15.24 -20.46
N LYS A 41 -15.43 16.52 -20.07
CA LYS A 41 -15.01 17.69 -20.88
C LYS A 41 -13.57 18.13 -20.65
N ASP A 42 -12.89 17.61 -19.64
CA ASP A 42 -11.51 18.01 -19.37
C ASP A 42 -10.56 17.22 -20.28
N SER A 43 -9.76 17.93 -21.08
CA SER A 43 -8.75 17.37 -21.97
C SER A 43 -7.54 16.85 -21.18
N LEU A 44 -7.77 15.84 -20.33
CA LEU A 44 -6.75 15.23 -19.47
C LEU A 44 -6.08 14.06 -20.20
N GLU A 45 -4.76 13.98 -20.06
CA GLU A 45 -3.96 12.86 -20.53
C GLU A 45 -3.96 11.74 -19.51
N TYR A 46 -4.21 10.52 -19.96
CA TYR A 46 -4.18 9.33 -19.12
C TYR A 46 -2.78 8.74 -19.05
N GLY A 47 -2.43 8.21 -17.88
CA GLY A 47 -1.26 7.37 -17.71
C GLY A 47 -1.48 6.24 -16.71
N LYS A 48 -0.59 5.25 -16.77
CA LYS A 48 -0.54 4.12 -15.85
C LYS A 48 0.89 3.87 -15.40
N THR A 49 1.09 3.75 -14.09
CA THR A 49 2.41 3.52 -13.51
C THR A 49 2.42 2.24 -12.68
N TYR A 50 3.45 1.42 -12.87
CA TYR A 50 3.76 0.24 -12.08
C TYR A 50 4.83 0.57 -11.04
N LEU A 51 4.62 0.18 -9.78
CA LEU A 51 5.61 0.37 -8.71
C LEU A 51 5.86 -0.96 -7.99
N SER A 52 7.11 -1.43 -7.99
CA SER A 52 7.51 -2.64 -7.25
C SER A 52 7.49 -2.39 -5.75
N ILE A 53 6.92 -3.34 -5.00
CA ILE A 53 6.88 -3.33 -3.53
C ILE A 53 7.42 -4.67 -3.02
N TYR A 54 8.09 -4.62 -1.88
CA TYR A 54 8.57 -5.82 -1.20
C TYR A 54 8.09 -5.77 0.24
N SER A 55 7.07 -6.56 0.58
CA SER A 55 6.72 -6.81 1.99
C SER A 55 7.71 -7.76 2.66
N GLU A 56 8.42 -8.56 1.86
CA GLU A 56 9.50 -9.44 2.31
C GLU A 56 10.63 -9.47 1.29
N ILE A 57 11.85 -9.68 1.77
CA ILE A 57 13.02 -10.01 0.94
C ILE A 57 13.73 -11.26 1.47
N TYR A 58 14.45 -11.97 0.62
CA TYR A 58 15.30 -13.07 1.05
C TYR A 58 16.53 -12.54 1.83
N SER A 59 16.93 -13.29 2.84
CA SER A 59 18.03 -12.94 3.73
C SER A 59 18.89 -14.17 3.98
N TYR A 60 20.20 -14.09 3.70
CA TYR A 60 21.19 -15.18 3.77
C TYR A 60 20.96 -16.40 2.85
N SER A 61 19.72 -16.85 2.65
CA SER A 61 19.35 -17.97 1.78
C SER A 61 17.91 -17.87 1.28
N GLU A 62 17.52 -18.75 0.36
CA GLU A 62 16.15 -18.85 -0.15
C GLU A 62 15.13 -19.36 0.90
N HIS A 63 15.59 -19.90 2.03
CA HIS A 63 14.72 -20.44 3.08
C HIS A 63 14.40 -19.42 4.18
N LYS A 64 15.03 -18.25 4.16
CA LYS A 64 14.86 -17.23 5.18
C LYS A 64 14.50 -15.90 4.54
N LYS A 65 13.39 -15.32 5.01
CA LYS A 65 12.91 -14.01 4.60
C LYS A 65 12.96 -13.04 5.76
N GLN A 66 13.05 -11.77 5.44
CA GLN A 66 12.92 -10.65 6.34
C GLN A 66 11.73 -9.79 5.88
N SER A 67 10.80 -9.53 6.79
CA SER A 67 9.65 -8.66 6.58
C SER A 67 10.07 -7.20 6.59
N LEU A 68 9.34 -6.36 5.85
CA LEU A 68 9.66 -4.95 5.63
C LEU A 68 8.39 -4.11 5.81
N THR A 69 8.53 -2.93 6.42
CA THR A 69 7.54 -1.86 6.28
C THR A 69 7.75 -1.17 4.94
N ALA A 70 6.68 -0.97 4.17
CA ALA A 70 6.73 -0.19 2.92
C ALA A 70 5.95 1.12 3.07
N MET A 71 6.64 2.24 2.85
CA MET A 71 6.02 3.55 2.71
C MET A 71 5.97 3.90 1.23
N VAL A 72 4.77 4.05 0.68
CA VAL A 72 4.54 4.38 -0.73
C VAL A 72 4.09 5.82 -0.83
N SER A 73 4.90 6.66 -1.48
CA SER A 73 4.62 8.07 -1.71
C SER A 73 4.04 8.27 -3.11
N LEU A 74 2.89 8.95 -3.18
CA LEU A 74 2.27 9.39 -4.42
C LEU A 74 2.37 10.92 -4.44
N ARG A 75 3.16 11.46 -5.37
CA ARG A 75 3.53 12.88 -5.39
C ARG A 75 3.02 13.57 -6.64
N ASN A 76 2.41 14.72 -6.48
CA ASN A 76 2.29 15.68 -7.57
C ASN A 76 3.61 16.44 -7.71
N THR A 77 4.28 16.30 -8.85
CA THR A 77 5.54 17.01 -9.13
C THR A 77 5.33 18.37 -9.76
N SER A 78 4.09 18.69 -10.16
CA SER A 78 3.72 19.99 -10.71
C SER A 78 3.61 21.01 -9.59
N ASP A 79 4.20 22.18 -9.80
CA ASP A 79 4.10 23.35 -8.94
C ASP A 79 2.94 24.29 -9.34
N LEU A 80 2.28 24.01 -10.47
CA LEU A 80 1.23 24.86 -11.03
C LEU A 80 -0.17 24.24 -10.93
N ASP A 81 -0.27 22.96 -11.28
CA ASP A 81 -1.57 22.32 -11.53
C ASP A 81 -1.79 21.11 -10.63
N SER A 82 -3.06 20.87 -10.30
CA SER A 82 -3.47 19.62 -9.65
C SER A 82 -3.47 18.46 -10.64
N ILE A 83 -3.15 17.27 -10.13
CA ILE A 83 -3.25 16.02 -10.88
C ILE A 83 -4.33 15.13 -10.28
N TYR A 84 -4.73 14.10 -11.03
CA TYR A 84 -5.82 13.24 -10.64
C TYR A 84 -5.40 11.78 -10.62
N LEU A 85 -5.53 11.12 -9.48
CA LEU A 85 -5.35 9.68 -9.38
C LEU A 85 -6.70 9.00 -9.47
N LEU A 86 -6.84 8.05 -10.37
CA LEU A 86 -8.07 7.32 -10.63
C LEU A 86 -8.15 6.05 -9.79
N LYS A 87 -6.99 5.46 -9.50
CA LYS A 87 -6.88 4.15 -8.88
C LYS A 87 -5.51 3.94 -8.24
N ALA A 88 -5.50 3.29 -7.08
CA ALA A 88 -4.32 2.68 -6.47
C ALA A 88 -4.69 1.25 -6.04
N GLU A 89 -4.13 0.25 -6.72
CA GLU A 89 -4.40 -1.16 -6.45
C GLU A 89 -3.11 -1.93 -6.18
N TYR A 90 -3.11 -2.70 -5.10
CA TYR A 90 -2.00 -3.50 -4.61
C TYR A 90 -2.18 -4.97 -5.00
N TYR A 91 -1.14 -5.57 -5.55
CA TYR A 91 -1.11 -6.94 -6.04
C TYR A 91 -0.03 -7.76 -5.33
N ASP A 92 -0.29 -9.05 -5.12
CA ASP A 92 0.70 -9.98 -4.58
C ASP A 92 1.75 -10.38 -5.63
N THR A 93 2.72 -11.18 -5.17
CA THR A 93 3.79 -11.75 -6.01
C THR A 93 3.28 -12.58 -7.19
N HIS A 94 2.04 -13.06 -7.14
CA HIS A 94 1.41 -13.85 -8.20
C HIS A 94 0.52 -13.01 -9.12
N GLY A 95 0.46 -11.69 -8.91
CA GLY A 95 -0.36 -10.77 -9.69
C GLY A 95 -1.83 -10.78 -9.30
N LYS A 96 -2.19 -11.36 -8.15
CA LYS A 96 -3.57 -11.31 -7.63
C LYS A 96 -3.78 -9.99 -6.89
N SER A 97 -4.90 -9.33 -7.16
CA SER A 97 -5.32 -8.14 -6.42
C SER A 97 -5.56 -8.47 -4.94
N ILE A 98 -4.84 -7.78 -4.06
CA ILE A 98 -4.98 -7.88 -2.61
C ILE A 98 -5.92 -6.79 -2.11
N ARG A 99 -5.70 -5.54 -2.52
CA ARG A 99 -6.34 -4.37 -1.93
C ARG A 99 -6.45 -3.22 -2.93
N LYS A 100 -7.61 -2.56 -2.94
CA LYS A 100 -7.81 -1.28 -3.64
C LYS A 100 -7.90 -0.19 -2.58
N TYR A 101 -6.93 0.71 -2.54
CA TYR A 101 -6.95 1.84 -1.59
C TYR A 101 -7.99 2.89 -2.02
N PHE A 102 -8.09 3.11 -3.32
CA PHE A 102 -9.20 3.81 -3.95
C PHE A 102 -9.35 3.34 -5.40
N ASN A 103 -10.58 3.42 -5.91
CA ASN A 103 -10.94 3.10 -7.29
C ASN A 103 -11.94 4.13 -7.84
N TYR A 104 -11.74 5.38 -7.45
CA TYR A 104 -12.48 6.55 -7.86
C TYR A 104 -11.50 7.73 -7.98
N PRO A 105 -11.79 8.75 -8.79
CA PRO A 105 -10.89 9.88 -8.94
C PRO A 105 -10.70 10.66 -7.64
N ILE A 106 -9.45 10.92 -7.30
CA ILE A 106 -9.02 11.85 -6.26
C ILE A 106 -8.09 12.90 -6.88
N TYR A 107 -8.07 14.11 -6.34
CA TYR A 107 -7.09 15.12 -6.73
C TYR A 107 -5.89 15.14 -5.76
N LEU A 108 -4.72 15.51 -6.29
CA LEU A 108 -3.56 15.94 -5.51
C LEU A 108 -3.24 17.39 -5.92
N ALA A 109 -3.17 18.28 -4.94
CA ALA A 109 -2.81 19.68 -5.16
C ALA A 109 -1.36 19.82 -5.67
N PRO A 110 -0.96 20.98 -6.23
CA PRO A 110 0.42 21.23 -6.62
C PRO A 110 1.40 20.92 -5.48
N LEU A 111 2.48 20.19 -5.79
CA LEU A 111 3.51 19.72 -4.85
C LEU A 111 3.01 18.84 -3.69
N GLU A 112 1.74 18.42 -3.69
CA GLU A 112 1.19 17.59 -2.62
C GLU A 112 1.74 16.17 -2.68
N THR A 113 2.01 15.61 -1.50
CA THR A 113 2.36 14.20 -1.32
C THR A 113 1.33 13.54 -0.40
N ILE A 114 0.90 12.34 -0.79
CA ILE A 114 0.10 11.45 0.04
C ILE A 114 0.80 10.10 0.14
N GLU A 115 0.50 9.36 1.20
CA GLU A 115 1.22 8.14 1.55
C GLU A 115 0.28 6.96 1.77
N ILE A 116 0.77 5.78 1.39
CA ILE A 116 0.20 4.49 1.75
C ILE A 116 1.27 3.75 2.57
N ILE A 117 0.91 3.28 3.76
CA ILE A 117 1.81 2.51 4.63
C ILE A 117 1.36 1.04 4.65
N ILE A 118 2.27 0.14 4.32
CA ILE A 118 2.10 -1.31 4.49
C ILE A 118 2.96 -1.71 5.68
N ASP A 119 2.28 -2.15 6.75
CA ASP A 119 2.92 -2.55 8.00
C ASP A 119 3.84 -3.77 7.81
N GLU A 120 4.93 -3.86 8.58
CA GLU A 120 5.88 -5.00 8.54
C GLU A 120 5.20 -6.37 8.74
N MET A 121 4.07 -6.42 9.44
CA MET A 121 3.31 -7.65 9.67
C MET A 121 2.41 -8.05 8.48
N ASP A 122 2.21 -7.16 7.49
CA ASP A 122 1.40 -7.44 6.30
C ASP A 122 2.24 -8.17 5.23
N LEU A 123 2.29 -9.49 5.35
CA LEU A 123 3.03 -10.38 4.43
C LEU A 123 2.23 -10.74 3.17
N THR A 124 1.04 -10.16 2.96
CA THR A 124 0.16 -10.55 1.85
C THR A 124 0.76 -10.25 0.47
N GLY A 125 1.73 -9.33 0.41
CA GLY A 125 2.46 -9.02 -0.81
C GLY A 125 3.48 -10.07 -1.25
N GLY A 126 4.10 -10.76 -0.29
CA GLY A 126 5.26 -11.62 -0.53
C GLY A 126 6.51 -10.86 -0.98
N THR A 127 7.29 -11.48 -1.86
CA THR A 127 8.64 -11.05 -2.30
C THR A 127 8.66 -10.32 -3.64
N GLY A 128 7.50 -10.06 -4.24
CA GLY A 128 7.38 -9.42 -5.57
C GLY A 128 6.04 -8.73 -5.76
N SER A 129 5.47 -8.16 -4.71
CA SER A 129 4.24 -7.38 -4.81
C SER A 129 4.43 -6.09 -5.60
N ASN A 130 3.33 -5.46 -5.96
CA ASN A 130 3.37 -4.21 -6.72
C ASN A 130 2.09 -3.41 -6.59
N PHE A 131 2.20 -2.13 -6.92
CA PHE A 131 1.07 -1.26 -7.19
C PHE A 131 0.89 -0.99 -8.67
N ILE A 132 -0.38 -0.88 -9.07
CA ILE A 132 -0.78 -0.17 -10.28
C ILE A 132 -1.49 1.11 -9.87
N PHE A 133 -0.95 2.22 -10.37
CA PHE A 133 -1.59 3.53 -10.29
C PHE A 133 -2.12 3.91 -11.66
N GLU A 134 -3.38 4.32 -11.70
CA GLU A 134 -3.96 4.96 -12.89
C GLU A 134 -4.19 6.43 -12.58
N TRP A 135 -3.84 7.30 -13.50
CA TRP A 135 -3.85 8.73 -13.27
C TRP A 135 -4.21 9.50 -14.53
N LYS A 136 -4.58 10.77 -14.32
CA LYS A 136 -4.85 11.76 -15.34
C LYS A 136 -4.19 13.07 -14.96
N VAL A 137 -3.59 13.74 -15.92
CA VAL A 137 -2.98 15.07 -15.77
C VAL A 137 -3.48 16.02 -16.85
N PRO A 138 -3.54 17.34 -16.60
CA PRO A 138 -3.74 18.31 -17.67
C PRO A 138 -2.62 18.22 -18.72
N LYS A 139 -2.89 18.69 -19.94
CA LYS A 139 -1.88 18.74 -21.00
C LYS A 139 -0.70 19.61 -20.57
N ASN A 140 0.51 19.15 -20.87
CA ASN A 140 1.78 19.81 -20.50
C ASN A 140 2.05 19.90 -18.98
N THR A 141 1.30 19.18 -18.14
CA THR A 141 1.61 19.03 -16.71
C THR A 141 2.55 17.83 -16.51
N SER A 142 3.44 17.91 -15.51
CA SER A 142 4.33 16.80 -15.17
C SER A 142 3.56 15.58 -14.66
N GLU A 143 4.09 14.39 -14.93
CA GLU A 143 3.52 13.15 -14.43
C GLU A 143 3.69 13.01 -12.91
N PRO A 144 2.77 12.32 -12.21
CA PRO A 144 2.99 11.95 -10.82
C PRO A 144 4.26 11.12 -10.65
N LEU A 145 4.98 11.40 -9.56
CA LEU A 145 6.08 10.56 -9.10
C LEU A 145 5.54 9.58 -8.05
N PHE A 146 5.78 8.30 -8.30
CA PHE A 146 5.47 7.22 -7.36
C PHE A 146 6.78 6.59 -6.89
N GLU A 147 6.95 6.53 -5.58
CA GLU A 147 8.15 6.00 -4.95
C GLU A 147 7.73 5.10 -3.79
N ALA A 148 8.53 4.08 -3.50
CA ALA A 148 8.41 3.36 -2.25
C ALA A 148 9.74 3.30 -1.52
N ILE A 149 9.66 3.38 -0.20
CA ILE A 149 10.77 3.14 0.71
C ILE A 149 10.43 1.87 1.49
N MET A 150 11.26 0.86 1.33
CA MET A 150 11.20 -0.39 2.07
C MET A 150 12.18 -0.29 3.22
N SER A 151 11.74 -0.57 4.45
CA SER A 151 12.58 -0.47 5.64
C SER A 151 12.32 -1.60 6.63
N SER A 152 13.36 -2.05 7.33
CA SER A 152 13.23 -2.94 8.49
C SER A 152 14.26 -2.59 9.56
N THR A 153 13.78 -2.57 10.80
CA THR A 153 14.55 -2.25 12.00
C THR A 153 14.71 -3.46 12.93
N MET A 154 14.26 -4.65 12.51
CA MET A 154 14.28 -5.86 13.35
C MET A 154 15.68 -6.43 13.64
N SER A 155 16.73 -5.93 12.98
CA SER A 155 18.09 -6.47 13.08
C SER A 155 19.09 -5.40 13.54
N GLN A 156 20.27 -5.82 14.03
CA GLN A 156 21.36 -4.90 14.42
C GLN A 156 21.88 -4.04 13.24
N GLN A 157 21.57 -4.44 12.01
CA GLN A 157 21.76 -3.65 10.81
C GLN A 157 20.39 -3.31 10.23
N GLY A 158 20.01 -2.04 10.29
CA GLY A 158 18.84 -1.55 9.58
C GLY A 158 19.07 -1.64 8.07
N LEU A 159 18.05 -2.05 7.33
CA LEU A 159 18.05 -2.00 5.86
C LEU A 159 17.00 -1.00 5.42
N SER A 160 17.36 -0.18 4.44
CA SER A 160 16.40 0.62 3.69
C SER A 160 16.81 0.71 2.22
N PHE A 161 15.83 0.64 1.33
CA PHE A 161 16.03 0.84 -0.11
C PHE A 161 14.78 1.40 -0.75
N THR A 162 14.94 1.99 -1.94
CA THR A 162 13.83 2.61 -2.66
C THR A 162 13.53 1.91 -3.97
N THR A 163 12.27 1.98 -4.39
CA THR A 163 11.83 1.67 -5.75
C THR A 163 11.13 2.89 -6.33
N HIS A 164 11.19 3.00 -7.65
CA HIS A 164 10.57 4.10 -8.39
C HIS A 164 9.56 3.53 -9.37
N GLY A 165 8.45 4.25 -9.54
CA GLY A 165 7.40 3.88 -10.46
C GLY A 165 7.88 3.97 -11.90
N LYS A 166 7.50 2.99 -12.72
CA LYS A 166 7.73 2.98 -14.16
C LYS A 166 6.42 3.16 -14.90
N ARG A 167 6.33 4.17 -15.78
CA ARG A 167 5.20 4.34 -16.68
C ARG A 167 5.08 3.12 -17.60
N VAL A 168 3.87 2.55 -17.68
CA VAL A 168 3.55 1.37 -18.51
C VAL A 168 2.46 1.67 -19.55
N LYS A 169 1.76 2.80 -19.44
CA LYS A 169 0.82 3.32 -20.44
C LYS A 169 0.70 4.83 -20.32
#